data_AF-A0A9D3Z1H7-F1
#
_entry.id   AF-A0A9D3Z1H7-F1
#
_cell.length_a   1.000
_cell.length_b   1.000
_cell.length_c   1.000
_cell.angle_alpha   90.00
_cell.angle_beta   90.00
_cell.angle_gamma   90.00
#
_symmetry.space_group_name_H-M   'P 1'
#
loop_
_entity.id
_entity.type
_entity.pdbx_description
1 polymer ?
#
loop_
_entity_poly.entity_id
_entity_poly.type
_entity_poly.pdbx_seq_one_letter_code
_entity_poly.pdbx_strand_id
1 'polypeptide(L)'
;MALAGIIKGFEEVVAVGETVLGAEARSKGYIITVNMEVDNLSNVTLMYPGVSLKSGECDVPPVRIASGYKEAMLARKYSYMPSGSFGVVSWQIGETKNRVVIMWSVPFNSFFYDNWLAVGIKPAKDHDPKWADEMYYEKYGSWYQRAKYNTEVPTVSFITDKWAVSASMSTTQGAHVRATFGPTNESDVSQYLKDKKAQQK
;
A
#
# COMPACT_ATOMS: atom_id res chain seq x y z
N MET A 1 -18.35 4.40 -8.03
CA MET A 1 -18.52 5.77 -7.49
C MET A 1 -18.45 5.83 -5.96
N ALA A 2 -18.97 4.86 -5.21
CA ALA A 2 -18.98 4.92 -3.73
C ALA A 2 -17.59 5.01 -3.06
N LEU A 3 -16.60 4.23 -3.52
CA LEU A 3 -15.27 4.17 -2.91
C LEU A 3 -14.56 5.54 -2.87
N ALA A 4 -14.51 6.24 -4.00
CA ALA A 4 -13.84 7.54 -4.08
C ALA A 4 -14.51 8.60 -3.19
N GLY A 5 -15.84 8.50 -3.00
CA GLY A 5 -16.57 9.35 -2.06
C GLY A 5 -16.27 9.02 -0.59
N ILE A 6 -16.18 7.73 -0.25
CA ILE A 6 -15.78 7.28 1.09
C ILE A 6 -14.35 7.74 1.40
N ILE A 7 -13.39 7.50 0.50
CA ILE A 7 -11.98 7.88 0.72
C ILE A 7 -11.87 9.39 0.97
N LYS A 8 -12.36 10.21 0.04
CA LYS A 8 -12.36 11.68 0.19
C LYS A 8 -13.08 12.14 1.46
N GLY A 9 -14.08 11.40 1.89
CA GLY A 9 -14.86 11.73 3.08
C GLY A 9 -14.15 11.49 4.40
N PHE A 10 -13.07 10.72 4.45
CA PHE A 10 -12.43 10.30 5.70
C PHE A 10 -10.90 10.42 5.73
N GLU A 11 -10.24 10.72 4.61
CA GLU A 11 -8.77 10.79 4.52
C GLU A 11 -8.13 11.76 5.51
N GLU A 12 -8.78 12.90 5.78
CA GLU A 12 -8.24 13.95 6.67
C GLU A 12 -8.33 13.59 8.17
N VAL A 13 -9.14 12.59 8.54
CA VAL A 13 -9.37 12.19 9.94
C VAL A 13 -8.65 10.91 10.34
N VAL A 14 -7.83 10.34 9.44
CA VAL A 14 -7.06 9.12 9.71
C VAL A 14 -5.97 9.41 10.73
N ALA A 15 -5.93 8.61 11.80
CA ALA A 15 -4.91 8.73 12.84
C ALA A 15 -3.53 8.26 12.34
N VAL A 16 -2.48 9.02 12.65
CA VAL A 16 -1.10 8.70 12.26
C VAL A 16 -0.50 7.72 13.26
N GLY A 17 -0.08 6.55 12.77
CA GLY A 17 0.65 5.54 13.54
C GLY A 17 2.15 5.84 13.67
N GLU A 18 2.81 5.11 14.56
CA GLU A 18 4.20 5.37 14.97
C GLU A 18 5.21 5.16 13.83
N THR A 19 4.92 4.24 12.91
CA THR A 19 5.87 3.88 11.85
C THR A 19 6.04 4.97 10.80
N VAL A 20 5.07 5.89 10.67
CA VAL A 20 5.07 6.95 9.66
C VAL A 20 6.28 7.88 9.82
N LEU A 21 6.52 8.36 11.04
CA LEU A 21 7.68 9.21 11.32
C LEU A 21 9.01 8.46 11.15
N GLY A 22 9.03 7.18 11.54
CA GLY A 22 10.21 6.32 11.38
C GLY A 22 10.60 6.10 9.92
N ALA A 23 9.61 5.86 9.05
CA ALA A 23 9.81 5.69 7.61
C ALA A 23 10.25 6.99 6.94
N GLU A 24 9.64 8.11 7.31
CA GLU A 24 10.03 9.41 6.78
C GLU A 24 11.49 9.75 7.15
N ALA A 25 11.86 9.59 8.43
CA ALA A 25 13.21 9.89 8.90
C ALA A 25 14.27 9.04 8.19
N ARG A 26 14.01 7.75 7.97
CA ARG A 26 14.96 6.82 7.35
C ARG A 26 15.07 6.95 5.83
N SER A 27 14.05 7.51 5.17
CA SER A 27 14.07 7.68 3.71
C SER A 27 15.14 8.67 3.21
N LYS A 28 15.56 9.62 4.06
CA LYS A 28 16.47 10.74 3.70
C LYS A 28 17.91 10.33 3.39
N GLY A 29 18.29 9.07 3.55
CA GLY A 29 19.65 8.57 3.34
C GLY A 29 19.91 7.84 2.01
N TYR A 30 18.89 7.61 1.19
CA TYR A 30 19.00 6.73 0.02
C TYR A 30 18.32 7.32 -1.22
N ILE A 31 18.95 7.09 -2.38
CA ILE A 31 18.43 7.56 -3.67
C ILE A 31 17.23 6.76 -4.19
N ILE A 32 17.15 5.47 -3.82
CA ILE A 32 16.05 4.58 -4.20
C ILE A 32 15.39 4.08 -2.94
N THR A 33 14.20 4.61 -2.68
CA THR A 33 13.37 4.27 -1.53
C THR A 33 11.93 4.10 -1.98
N VAL A 34 11.19 3.29 -1.24
CA VAL A 34 9.74 3.17 -1.36
C VAL A 34 9.19 3.38 0.03
N ASN A 35 8.76 4.62 0.29
CA ASN A 35 8.03 4.98 1.49
C ASN A 35 6.55 4.78 1.22
N MET A 36 5.96 3.72 1.78
CA MET A 36 4.58 3.34 1.56
C MET A 36 3.76 3.60 2.81
N GLU A 37 2.83 4.55 2.73
CA GLU A 37 1.80 4.76 3.74
C GLU A 37 0.52 4.05 3.33
N VAL A 38 -0.09 3.34 4.28
CA VAL A 38 -1.32 2.58 4.09
C VAL A 38 -2.36 3.03 5.11
N ASP A 39 -3.44 3.62 4.63
CA ASP A 39 -4.59 4.04 5.41
C ASP A 39 -5.57 2.88 5.55
N ASN A 40 -6.04 2.61 6.77
CA ASN A 40 -7.10 1.65 7.02
C ASN A 40 -8.40 2.37 7.41
N LEU A 41 -9.28 2.57 6.44
CA LEU A 41 -10.59 3.19 6.65
C LEU A 41 -11.65 2.20 7.14
N SER A 42 -11.36 0.91 7.12
CA SER A 42 -12.32 -0.13 7.48
C SER A 42 -12.57 -0.22 8.98
N ASN A 43 -13.69 -0.84 9.35
CA ASN A 43 -14.00 -1.23 10.72
C ASN A 43 -13.20 -2.44 11.23
N VAL A 44 -12.33 -3.03 10.42
CA VAL A 44 -11.48 -4.17 10.80
C VAL A 44 -10.01 -3.77 10.88
N THR A 45 -9.23 -4.55 11.63
CA THR A 45 -7.77 -4.38 11.68
C THR A 45 -7.12 -5.13 10.52
N LEU A 46 -6.12 -4.52 9.88
CA LEU A 46 -5.21 -5.20 8.97
C LEU A 46 -4.12 -5.92 9.78
N MET A 47 -4.16 -7.25 9.79
CA MET A 47 -3.37 -8.10 10.68
C MET A 47 -2.30 -8.90 9.94
N TYR A 48 -1.36 -9.47 10.71
CA TYR A 48 -0.34 -10.40 10.24
C TYR A 48 0.39 -9.90 8.99
N PRO A 49 1.07 -8.72 9.06
CA PRO A 49 1.79 -8.19 7.91
C PRO A 49 2.80 -9.20 7.39
N GLY A 50 2.89 -9.34 6.07
CA GLY A 50 3.93 -10.12 5.41
C GLY A 50 4.58 -9.26 4.33
N VAL A 51 5.91 -9.33 4.22
CA VAL A 51 6.69 -8.63 3.21
C VAL A 51 7.70 -9.58 2.60
N SER A 52 7.85 -9.51 1.29
CA SER A 52 8.88 -10.23 0.54
C SER A 52 9.53 -9.29 -0.45
N LEU A 53 10.86 -9.26 -0.46
CA LEU A 53 11.65 -8.46 -1.39
C LEU A 53 12.35 -9.37 -2.40
N LYS A 54 12.20 -9.03 -3.68
CA LYS A 54 12.96 -9.62 -4.78
C LYS A 54 14.25 -8.83 -5.03
N SER A 55 14.23 -7.53 -4.76
CA SER A 55 15.40 -6.65 -4.79
C SER A 55 15.29 -5.59 -3.70
N GLY A 56 16.42 -5.28 -3.07
CA GLY A 56 16.51 -4.31 -1.99
C GLY A 56 16.25 -4.90 -0.62
N GLU A 57 16.11 -4.02 0.36
CA GLU A 57 15.95 -4.37 1.78
C GLU A 57 14.88 -3.50 2.43
N CYS A 58 14.37 -3.96 3.58
CA CYS A 58 13.31 -3.31 4.32
C CYS A 58 13.86 -2.70 5.62
N ASP A 59 13.82 -1.38 5.71
CA ASP A 59 14.37 -0.60 6.84
C ASP A 59 13.31 -0.29 7.90
N VAL A 60 12.06 -0.17 7.48
CA VAL A 60 10.90 -0.08 8.37
C VAL A 60 9.93 -1.17 7.95
N PRO A 61 9.82 -2.27 8.71
CA PRO A 61 8.93 -3.37 8.36
C PRO A 61 7.47 -2.94 8.48
N PRO A 62 6.57 -3.51 7.65
CA PRO A 62 5.14 -3.28 7.81
C PRO A 62 4.65 -3.82 9.14
N VAL A 63 3.76 -3.07 9.77
CA VAL A 63 3.13 -3.42 11.04
C VAL A 63 1.63 -3.67 10.87
N ARG A 64 0.98 -4.17 11.91
CA ARG A 64 -0.48 -4.23 12.00
C ARG A 64 -1.06 -2.81 11.89
N ILE A 65 -2.15 -2.64 11.13
CA ILE A 65 -2.80 -1.33 10.97
C ILE A 65 -4.19 -1.38 11.59
N ALA A 66 -4.36 -0.69 12.71
CA ALA A 66 -5.64 -0.60 13.41
C ALA A 66 -6.71 0.08 12.54
N SER A 67 -7.98 -0.21 12.85
CA SER A 67 -9.14 0.45 12.23
C SER A 67 -9.08 1.95 12.47
N GLY A 68 -9.08 2.76 11.40
CA GLY A 68 -9.01 4.22 11.46
C GLY A 68 -7.59 4.81 11.55
N TYR A 69 -6.57 3.98 11.43
CA TYR A 69 -5.17 4.40 11.49
C TYR A 69 -4.48 4.26 10.14
N LYS A 70 -3.36 4.98 9.99
CA LYS A 70 -2.37 4.77 8.95
C LYS A 70 -1.05 4.35 9.53
N GLU A 71 -0.36 3.47 8.83
CA GLU A 71 1.01 3.06 9.14
C GLU A 71 1.85 3.15 7.87
N ALA A 72 3.17 3.15 8.03
CA ALA A 72 4.12 3.17 6.93
C ALA A 72 5.06 1.97 6.95
N MET A 73 5.60 1.65 5.79
CA MET A 73 6.79 0.82 5.65
C MET A 73 7.79 1.53 4.74
N LEU A 74 9.06 1.15 4.89
CA LEU A 74 10.14 1.66 4.07
C LEU A 74 10.94 0.50 3.50
N ALA A 75 10.97 0.42 2.18
CA ALA A 75 11.93 -0.40 1.44
C ALA A 75 12.93 0.49 0.72
N ARG A 76 14.12 -0.03 0.43
CA ARG A 76 15.15 0.68 -0.32
C ARG A 76 16.01 -0.28 -1.13
N LYS A 77 16.85 0.27 -2.01
CA LYS A 77 17.91 -0.52 -2.65
C LYS A 77 18.92 -1.07 -1.62
N TYR A 78 19.65 -2.11 -2.01
CA TYR A 78 20.80 -2.59 -1.24
C TYR A 78 21.86 -1.50 -1.14
N SER A 79 22.54 -1.41 0.00
CA SER A 79 23.68 -0.50 0.16
C SER A 79 24.80 -0.85 -0.83
N TYR A 80 25.38 0.18 -1.46
CA TYR A 80 26.54 0.08 -2.38
C TYR A 80 26.36 -0.81 -3.62
N MET A 81 25.17 -1.33 -3.93
CA MET A 81 24.90 -2.13 -5.14
C MET A 81 24.05 -1.36 -6.15
N PRO A 82 24.25 -1.51 -7.47
CA PRO A 82 23.39 -0.90 -8.49
C PRO A 82 22.06 -1.67 -8.64
N SER A 83 21.23 -1.66 -7.60
CA SER A 83 19.94 -2.35 -7.54
C SER A 83 18.78 -1.37 -7.35
N GLY A 84 17.57 -1.80 -7.74
CA GLY A 84 16.32 -1.12 -7.40
C GLY A 84 15.71 -1.65 -6.09
N SER A 85 14.44 -1.30 -5.86
CA SER A 85 13.58 -1.92 -4.83
C SER A 85 12.37 -2.57 -5.52
N PHE A 86 12.18 -3.87 -5.31
CA PHE A 86 11.08 -4.63 -5.89
C PHE A 86 10.59 -5.64 -4.86
N GLY A 87 9.29 -5.62 -4.57
CA GLY A 87 8.71 -6.51 -3.58
C GLY A 87 7.19 -6.45 -3.51
N VAL A 88 6.66 -7.23 -2.57
CA VAL A 88 5.23 -7.30 -2.27
C VAL A 88 5.03 -7.27 -0.76
N VAL A 89 3.98 -6.57 -0.33
CA VAL A 89 3.51 -6.53 1.05
C VAL A 89 2.03 -6.92 1.09
N SER A 90 1.60 -7.56 2.17
CA SER A 90 0.20 -7.86 2.37
C SER A 90 -0.21 -7.92 3.83
N TRP A 91 -1.51 -7.69 4.07
CA TRP A 91 -2.14 -7.83 5.38
C TRP A 91 -3.39 -8.66 5.28
N GLN A 92 -3.64 -9.50 6.28
CA GLN A 92 -4.92 -10.18 6.45
C GLN A 92 -5.99 -9.16 6.86
N ILE A 93 -7.16 -9.26 6.23
CA ILE A 93 -8.30 -8.37 6.49
C ILE A 93 -9.11 -8.95 7.65
N GLY A 94 -8.95 -8.41 8.86
CA GLY A 94 -9.64 -8.93 10.04
C GLY A 94 -9.45 -10.44 10.22
N GLU A 95 -10.47 -11.13 10.71
CA GLU A 95 -10.47 -12.59 10.86
C GLU A 95 -10.81 -13.34 9.56
N THR A 96 -10.87 -12.62 8.42
CA THR A 96 -11.17 -13.25 7.14
C THR A 96 -9.97 -13.99 6.58
N LYS A 97 -10.21 -14.89 5.61
CA LYS A 97 -9.16 -15.52 4.81
C LYS A 97 -8.79 -14.70 3.57
N ASN A 98 -8.95 -13.39 3.63
CA ASN A 98 -8.59 -12.49 2.54
C ASN A 98 -7.42 -11.60 2.95
N ARG A 99 -6.54 -11.29 2.00
CA ARG A 99 -5.45 -10.35 2.18
C ARG A 99 -5.55 -9.22 1.20
N VAL A 100 -5.30 -7.99 1.67
CA VAL A 100 -4.95 -6.87 0.80
C VAL A 100 -3.47 -6.99 0.45
N VAL A 101 -3.14 -6.83 -0.82
CA VAL A 101 -1.80 -7.07 -1.37
C VAL A 101 -1.38 -5.86 -2.19
N ILE A 102 -0.14 -5.39 -1.97
CA ILE A 102 0.44 -4.24 -2.68
C ILE A 102 1.83 -4.66 -3.17
N MET A 103 2.06 -4.58 -4.48
CA MET A 103 3.36 -4.80 -5.11
C MET A 103 3.91 -3.46 -5.58
N TRP A 104 5.21 -3.25 -5.41
CA TRP A 104 5.93 -2.09 -5.93
C TRP A 104 7.19 -2.52 -6.68
N SER A 105 7.58 -1.76 -7.69
CA SER A 105 8.87 -1.86 -8.35
C SER A 105 9.41 -0.48 -8.69
N VAL A 106 10.59 -0.16 -8.17
CA VAL A 106 11.34 1.08 -8.45
C VAL A 106 12.74 0.69 -8.94
N PRO A 107 13.08 0.92 -10.22
CA PRO A 107 14.32 0.45 -10.82
C PRO A 107 15.52 1.30 -10.42
N PHE A 108 16.73 0.72 -10.58
CA PHE A 108 17.98 1.45 -10.43
C PHE A 108 18.18 2.54 -11.49
N ASN A 109 17.79 2.24 -12.72
CA ASN A 109 17.99 3.11 -13.86
C ASN A 109 16.64 3.57 -14.41
N SER A 110 16.24 4.79 -14.04
CA SER A 110 14.99 5.41 -14.48
C SER A 110 15.03 5.93 -15.92
N PHE A 111 16.17 5.86 -16.63
CA PHE A 111 16.22 6.17 -18.06
C PHE A 111 15.67 5.04 -18.94
N PHE A 112 15.79 3.79 -18.49
CA PHE A 112 15.35 2.61 -19.26
C PHE A 112 14.12 1.91 -18.69
N TYR A 113 13.77 2.19 -17.43
CA TYR A 113 12.73 1.47 -16.73
C TYR A 113 11.83 2.44 -15.96
N ASP A 114 10.53 2.14 -15.97
CA ASP A 114 9.50 2.89 -15.26
C ASP A 114 9.21 2.27 -13.89
N ASN A 115 8.64 3.06 -12.98
CA ASN A 115 8.12 2.54 -11.72
C ASN A 115 6.79 1.78 -11.98
N TRP A 116 6.50 0.76 -11.18
CA TRP A 116 5.25 0.00 -11.25
C TRP A 116 4.63 -0.20 -9.87
N LEU A 117 3.30 -0.11 -9.79
CA LEU A 117 2.53 -0.41 -8.59
C LEU A 117 1.33 -1.29 -8.96
N ALA A 118 1.07 -2.29 -8.14
CA ALA A 118 -0.15 -3.08 -8.25
C ALA A 118 -0.82 -3.24 -6.89
N VAL A 119 -2.15 -3.29 -6.90
CA VAL A 119 -2.97 -3.52 -5.70
C VAL A 119 -4.02 -4.59 -5.97
N GLY A 120 -4.31 -5.41 -4.97
CA GLY A 120 -5.27 -6.49 -5.09
C GLY A 120 -5.82 -6.96 -3.76
N ILE A 121 -6.89 -7.75 -3.84
CA ILE A 121 -7.47 -8.45 -2.69
C ILE A 121 -7.63 -9.92 -3.08
N LYS A 122 -6.99 -10.80 -2.33
CA LYS A 122 -6.92 -12.23 -2.65
C LYS A 122 -7.35 -13.10 -1.47
N PRO A 123 -8.16 -14.15 -1.70
CA PRO A 123 -8.34 -15.21 -0.71
C PRO A 123 -7.01 -15.94 -0.47
N ALA A 124 -6.42 -15.70 0.70
CA ALA A 124 -5.19 -16.32 1.15
C ALA A 124 -5.11 -16.23 2.68
N LYS A 125 -4.65 -17.31 3.32
CA LYS A 125 -4.36 -17.30 4.76
C LYS A 125 -2.99 -16.65 5.00
N ASP A 126 -1.98 -17.16 4.31
CA ASP A 126 -0.59 -16.79 4.49
C ASP A 126 -0.13 -15.83 3.37
N HIS A 127 0.94 -15.08 3.64
CA HIS A 127 1.62 -14.26 2.62
C HIS A 127 2.40 -15.16 1.65
N ASP A 128 2.33 -14.88 0.35
CA ASP A 128 3.10 -15.61 -0.68
C ASP A 128 4.08 -14.67 -1.42
N PRO A 129 5.40 -14.92 -1.35
CA PRO A 129 6.41 -14.16 -2.10
C PRO A 129 6.21 -14.18 -3.62
N LYS A 130 5.51 -15.18 -4.17
CA LYS A 130 5.28 -15.32 -5.62
C LYS A 130 4.37 -14.23 -6.18
N TRP A 131 3.56 -13.58 -5.34
CA TRP A 131 2.69 -12.49 -5.77
C TRP A 131 3.45 -11.29 -6.34
N ALA A 132 4.71 -11.08 -5.94
CA ALA A 132 5.54 -10.03 -6.53
C ALA A 132 5.71 -10.24 -8.05
N ASP A 133 6.08 -11.45 -8.47
CA ASP A 133 6.30 -11.77 -9.87
C ASP A 133 4.97 -11.86 -10.62
N GLU A 134 3.95 -12.49 -10.02
CA GLU A 134 2.60 -12.58 -10.59
C GLU A 134 2.07 -11.18 -10.93
N MET A 135 2.04 -10.27 -9.96
CA MET A 135 1.51 -8.91 -10.17
C MET A 135 2.38 -8.06 -11.10
N TYR A 136 3.67 -8.37 -11.25
CA TYR A 136 4.60 -7.59 -12.07
C TYR A 136 4.64 -8.05 -13.54
N TYR A 137 4.67 -9.36 -13.79
CA TYR A 137 4.83 -9.88 -15.15
C TYR A 137 3.49 -10.16 -15.82
N GLU A 138 2.46 -10.53 -15.07
CA GLU A 138 1.15 -10.77 -15.65
C GLU A 138 0.40 -9.44 -15.82
N LYS A 139 -0.09 -9.21 -17.03
CA LYS A 139 -0.76 -7.94 -17.38
C LYS A 139 -2.21 -7.88 -16.89
N TYR A 140 -2.85 -9.04 -16.80
CA TYR A 140 -4.27 -9.16 -16.49
C TYR A 140 -4.48 -10.14 -15.34
N GLY A 141 -4.61 -9.60 -14.14
CA GLY A 141 -4.94 -10.34 -12.94
C GLY A 141 -6.44 -10.39 -12.68
N SER A 142 -6.95 -11.53 -12.23
CA SER A 142 -8.35 -11.64 -11.77
C SER A 142 -8.58 -11.01 -10.39
N TRP A 143 -7.52 -10.78 -9.62
CA TRP A 143 -7.58 -10.35 -8.22
C TRP A 143 -6.75 -9.08 -7.92
N TYR A 144 -6.14 -8.47 -8.94
CA TYR A 144 -5.35 -7.25 -8.81
C TYR A 144 -5.48 -6.36 -10.05
N GLN A 145 -5.11 -5.09 -9.88
CA GLN A 145 -4.86 -4.15 -10.96
C GLN A 145 -3.45 -3.58 -10.83
N ARG A 146 -2.82 -3.25 -11.96
CA ARG A 146 -1.48 -2.66 -12.01
C ARG A 146 -1.47 -1.39 -12.85
N ALA A 147 -0.66 -0.43 -12.43
CA ALA A 147 -0.36 0.77 -13.20
C ALA A 147 1.15 1.01 -13.32
N LYS A 148 1.52 1.68 -14.41
CA LYS A 148 2.86 2.16 -14.69
C LYS A 148 2.96 3.62 -14.27
N TYR A 149 4.11 4.02 -13.74
CA TYR A 149 4.36 5.35 -13.19
C TYR A 149 5.62 5.92 -13.83
N ASN A 150 5.44 6.85 -14.75
CA ASN A 150 6.50 7.47 -15.53
C ASN A 150 6.40 9.01 -15.52
N THR A 151 5.45 9.58 -16.26
CA THR A 151 5.08 11.00 -16.24
C THR A 151 3.75 11.23 -15.53
N GLU A 152 2.93 10.18 -15.43
CA GLU A 152 1.62 10.22 -14.79
C GLU A 152 1.65 9.52 -13.43
N VAL A 153 0.77 9.97 -12.53
CA VAL A 153 0.54 9.38 -11.22
C VAL A 153 -0.90 8.86 -11.16
N PRO A 154 -1.24 7.80 -11.93
CA PRO A 154 -2.59 7.26 -11.90
C PRO A 154 -2.90 6.65 -10.52
N THR A 155 -4.17 6.70 -10.13
CA THR A 155 -4.65 5.88 -9.01
C THR A 155 -5.05 4.51 -9.54
N VAL A 156 -4.38 3.46 -9.09
CA VAL A 156 -4.77 2.07 -9.34
C VAL A 156 -5.72 1.63 -8.24
N SER A 157 -6.78 0.88 -8.58
CA SER A 157 -7.72 0.37 -7.58
C SER A 157 -8.23 -1.02 -7.92
N PHE A 158 -8.52 -1.80 -6.90
CA PHE A 158 -9.17 -3.10 -7.00
C PHE A 158 -10.34 -3.14 -6.02
N ILE A 159 -11.50 -3.60 -6.50
CA ILE A 159 -12.76 -3.56 -5.76
C ILE A 159 -13.36 -4.98 -5.75
N THR A 160 -13.78 -5.41 -4.56
CA THR A 160 -14.61 -6.60 -4.34
C THR A 160 -16.00 -6.15 -3.86
N ASP A 161 -16.90 -7.08 -3.58
CA ASP A 161 -18.24 -6.74 -3.07
C ASP A 161 -18.19 -5.95 -1.75
N LYS A 162 -17.26 -6.29 -0.84
CA LYS A 162 -17.17 -5.70 0.51
C LYS A 162 -16.02 -4.71 0.69
N TRP A 163 -14.89 -4.99 0.05
CA TRP A 163 -13.63 -4.28 0.29
C TRP A 163 -13.08 -3.69 -0.98
N ALA A 164 -12.32 -2.61 -0.83
CA ALA A 164 -11.54 -2.07 -1.92
C ALA A 164 -10.18 -1.59 -1.42
N VAL A 165 -9.24 -1.56 -2.35
CA VAL A 165 -7.92 -0.98 -2.16
C VAL A 165 -7.63 -0.06 -3.34
N SER A 166 -7.10 1.12 -3.04
CA SER A 166 -6.60 2.05 -4.04
C SER A 166 -5.20 2.50 -3.65
N ALA A 167 -4.35 2.76 -4.64
CA ALA A 167 -3.05 3.35 -4.37
C ALA A 167 -2.53 4.18 -5.55
N SER A 168 -1.58 5.05 -5.25
CA SER A 168 -0.76 5.77 -6.23
C SER A 168 0.69 5.80 -5.77
N MET A 169 1.60 6.08 -6.70
CA MET A 169 3.03 6.13 -6.44
C MET A 169 3.66 7.30 -7.18
N SER A 170 4.64 7.97 -6.59
CA SER A 170 5.41 8.98 -7.33
C SER A 170 6.31 8.33 -8.40
N THR A 171 6.68 9.12 -9.39
CA THR A 171 7.50 8.65 -10.53
C THR A 171 9.01 8.73 -10.26
N THR A 172 9.39 9.26 -9.11
CA THR A 172 10.78 9.44 -8.66
C THR A 172 11.36 8.15 -8.08
N GLN A 173 12.69 8.10 -7.97
CA GLN A 173 13.40 6.99 -7.33
C GLN A 173 13.25 6.98 -5.80
N GLY A 174 13.12 8.16 -5.18
CA GLY A 174 12.55 8.31 -3.85
C GLY A 174 11.03 8.23 -3.96
N ALA A 175 10.50 7.02 -4.13
CA ALA A 175 9.09 6.79 -4.39
C ALA A 175 8.27 6.91 -3.10
N HIS A 176 7.17 7.67 -3.19
CA HIS A 176 6.15 7.73 -2.16
C HIS A 176 4.92 6.99 -2.66
N VAL A 177 4.51 5.95 -1.95
CA VAL A 177 3.27 5.21 -2.21
C VAL A 177 2.23 5.63 -1.18
N ARG A 178 1.05 6.02 -1.65
CA ARG A 178 -0.13 6.25 -0.81
C ARG A 178 -1.15 5.20 -1.16
N ALA A 179 -1.48 4.35 -0.19
CA ALA A 179 -2.49 3.32 -0.35
C ALA A 179 -3.60 3.52 0.68
N THR A 180 -4.82 3.21 0.27
CA THR A 180 -6.00 3.29 1.12
C THR A 180 -6.77 2.00 0.97
N PHE A 181 -6.93 1.29 2.09
CA PHE A 181 -7.82 0.16 2.21
C PHE A 181 -9.11 0.59 2.91
N GLY A 182 -10.25 0.19 2.36
CA GLY A 182 -11.53 0.57 2.93
C GLY A 182 -12.68 -0.31 2.46
N PRO A 183 -13.87 -0.12 3.06
CA PRO A 183 -15.07 -0.81 2.64
C PRO A 183 -15.68 -0.18 1.39
N THR A 184 -16.53 -0.94 0.70
CA THR A 184 -17.40 -0.42 -0.37
C THR A 184 -18.67 0.23 0.18
N ASN A 185 -19.02 -0.04 1.44
CA ASN A 185 -20.18 0.51 2.14
C ASN A 185 -19.74 1.35 3.35
N GLU A 186 -20.35 2.53 3.52
CA GLU A 186 -20.07 3.45 4.62
C GLU A 186 -20.40 2.85 6.00
N SER A 187 -21.34 1.91 6.09
CA SER A 187 -21.65 1.20 7.35
C SER A 187 -20.43 0.48 7.92
N ASP A 188 -19.53 0.00 7.05
CA ASP A 188 -18.32 -0.73 7.41
C ASP A 188 -17.09 0.17 7.60
N VAL A 189 -17.25 1.50 7.52
CA VAL A 189 -16.15 2.44 7.85
C VAL A 189 -15.89 2.41 9.35
N SER A 190 -14.63 2.58 9.73
CA SER A 190 -14.18 2.67 11.12
C SER A 190 -15.05 3.63 11.94
N GLN A 191 -15.51 3.15 13.10
CA GLN A 191 -16.28 3.99 14.03
C GLN A 191 -15.46 5.21 14.50
N TYR A 192 -14.15 5.02 14.73
CA TYR A 192 -13.24 6.10 15.09
C TYR A 192 -13.27 7.24 14.07
N LEU A 193 -13.24 6.92 12.77
CA LEU A 193 -13.25 7.92 11.70
C LEU A 193 -14.61 8.64 11.61
N LYS A 194 -15.71 7.89 11.80
CA LYS A 194 -17.07 8.47 11.87
C LYS A 194 -17.19 9.48 13.01
N ASP A 195 -16.72 9.10 14.20
CA ASP A 195 -16.76 9.95 15.39
C ASP A 195 -15.89 11.21 15.21
N LYS A 196 -14.68 11.06 14.65
CA LYS A 196 -13.79 12.20 14.37
C LYS A 196 -14.38 13.17 13.35
N LYS A 197 -14.97 12.65 12.27
CA LYS A 197 -15.63 13.48 11.27
C LYS A 197 -16.84 14.23 11.83
N ALA A 198 -17.59 13.63 12.76
CA ALA A 198 -18.70 14.29 13.43
C ALA A 198 -18.24 15.44 14.34
N GLN A 199 -17.06 15.34 14.95
CA GLN A 199 -16.46 16.39 15.79
C GLN A 199 -15.92 17.59 15.00
N GLN A 200 -15.73 17.46 13.69
CA GLN A 200 -15.25 18.53 12.81
C GLN A 200 -16.39 19.35 12.16
N LYS A 201 -17.64 18.96 12.38
CA LYS A 201 -18.84 19.69 11.94
C LYS A 201 -19.36 20.59 13.04
#